data_AF-S9QT51-F1
#
_entry.id   AF-S9QT51-F1
#
_cell.length_a   1.000
_cell.length_b   1.000
_cell.length_c   1.000
_cell.angle_alpha   90.00
_cell.angle_beta   90.00
_cell.angle_gamma   90.00
#
_symmetry.space_group_name_H-M   'P 1'
#
loop_
_entity.id
_entity.type
_entity.pdbx_description
1 polymer ?
#
loop_
_entity_poly.entity_id
_entity_poly.type
_entity_poly.pdbx_seq_one_letter_code
_entity_poly.pdbx_strand_id
1 'polypeptide(L)' 'MSEQFFEKPILNSPYEYPGRHWELDADGQPTNRIIESRRRSDLITPVPKTKKQRKSQKQGALLLGADDELASEELV' A
#
# COMPACT_ATOMS: atom_id res chain seq x y z
N MET A 1 10.44 23.93 14.04
CA MET A 1 10.92 22.53 14.11
C MET A 1 12.09 22.43 13.17
N SER A 2 13.27 21.99 13.63
CA SER A 2 14.44 21.85 12.76
C SER A 2 14.34 20.55 11.98
N GLU A 3 14.13 20.68 10.69
CA GLU A 3 14.06 19.59 9.71
C GLU A 3 15.49 19.13 9.34
N GLN A 4 16.25 18.63 10.33
CA GLN A 4 17.69 18.30 10.21
C GLN A 4 17.99 17.32 9.06
N PHE A 5 17.03 16.45 8.72
CA PHE A 5 17.10 15.60 7.54
C PHE A 5 17.33 16.40 6.25
N PHE A 6 16.61 17.50 6.04
CA PHE A 6 16.69 18.28 4.80
C PHE A 6 17.96 19.12 4.73
N GLU A 7 18.49 19.54 5.88
CA GLU A 7 19.79 20.21 5.95
C GLU A 7 20.95 19.24 5.69
N LYS A 8 20.87 18.01 6.23
CA LYS A 8 21.93 17.00 6.14
C LYS A 8 21.36 15.60 5.87
N PRO A 9 20.90 15.34 4.63
CA PRO A 9 20.27 14.06 4.30
C PRO A 9 21.26 12.89 4.33
N ILE A 10 22.56 13.16 4.14
CA ILE A 10 23.61 12.14 4.07
C ILE A 10 24.48 12.23 5.33
N LEU A 11 24.46 11.18 6.16
CA LEU A 11 25.16 11.12 7.46
C LEU A 11 26.52 10.42 7.41
N ASN A 12 26.82 9.68 6.35
CA ASN A 12 28.01 8.84 6.23
C ASN A 12 28.96 9.39 5.17
N SER A 13 30.27 9.22 5.41
CA SER A 13 31.31 9.51 4.43
C SER A 13 31.31 8.48 3.29
N PRO A 14 31.59 8.88 2.05
CA PRO A 14 31.70 7.93 0.92
C PRO A 14 32.89 6.96 1.05
N TYR A 15 33.88 7.29 1.89
CA TYR A 15 35.10 6.49 2.06
C TYR A 15 35.13 5.67 3.35
N GLU A 16 34.10 5.78 4.19
CA GLU A 16 34.02 5.03 5.45
C GLU A 16 32.85 4.06 5.42
N TYR A 17 32.90 3.05 6.28
CA TYR A 17 31.81 2.10 6.41
C TYR A 17 30.55 2.79 6.97
N PRO A 18 29.36 2.63 6.35
CA PRO A 18 28.15 3.31 6.79
C PRO A 18 27.63 2.74 8.11
N GLY A 19 27.79 3.52 9.17
CA GLY A 19 27.39 3.15 10.53
C GLY A 19 26.10 3.81 11.02
N ARG A 20 25.53 4.77 10.28
CA ARG A 20 24.35 5.53 10.70
C ARG A 20 23.33 5.67 9.58
N HIS A 21 22.06 5.81 9.93
CA HIS A 21 21.02 6.17 8.98
C HIS A 21 19.88 6.94 9.63
N TRP A 22 19.12 7.66 8.80
CA TRP A 22 17.83 8.22 9.20
C TRP A 22 16.79 7.10 9.32
N GLU A 23 16.07 7.07 10.44
CA GLU A 23 14.89 6.21 10.61
C GLU A 23 13.79 6.66 9.64
N LEU A 24 13.17 5.68 8.97
CA LEU A 24 12.01 5.89 8.14
C LEU A 24 10.79 5.24 8.80
N ASP A 25 9.63 5.89 8.70
CA ASP A 25 8.36 5.31 9.12
C ASP A 25 7.85 4.23 8.14
N ALA A 26 6.68 3.65 8.41
CA ALA A 26 6.09 2.61 7.59
C ALA A 26 5.74 3.07 6.16
N ASP A 27 5.56 4.38 5.95
CA ASP A 27 5.32 4.98 4.64
C ASP A 27 6.63 5.43 3.95
N GLY A 28 7.78 5.26 4.62
CA GLY A 28 9.10 5.61 4.12
C GLY A 28 9.50 7.07 4.37
N GLN A 29 8.80 7.81 5.23
CA GLN A 29 9.12 9.21 5.55
C GLN A 29 10.16 9.31 6.68
N PRO A 30 11.10 10.28 6.60
CA PRO A 30 12.14 10.45 7.62
C PRO A 30 11.55 10.97 8.93
N THR A 31 11.81 10.27 10.04
CA THR A 31 11.30 10.64 11.38
C THR A 31 12.22 11.62 12.12
N ASN A 32 13.28 12.11 11.46
CA ASN A 32 14.31 12.99 12.02
C ASN A 32 15.08 12.37 13.21
N ARG A 33 15.09 11.03 13.30
CA ARG A 33 15.88 10.25 14.26
C ARG A 33 17.02 9.55 13.55
N ILE A 34 18.17 9.49 14.21
CA ILE A 34 19.37 8.82 13.72
C ILE A 34 19.52 7.50 14.46
N ILE A 35 19.72 6.41 13.71
CA ILE A 35 20.02 5.08 14.25
C ILE A 35 21.50 4.78 14.02
N GLU A 36 22.20 4.35 15.07
CA GLU A 36 23.63 4.01 15.06
C GLU A 36 23.89 2.56 14.60
N SER A 37 23.32 2.20 13.46
CA SER A 37 23.61 0.93 12.80
C SER A 37 23.49 1.06 11.28
N ARG A 38 24.00 0.06 10.56
CA ARG A 38 23.83 -0.02 9.11
C ARG A 38 22.39 -0.39 8.79
N ARG A 39 21.71 0.45 7.99
CA ARG A 39 20.35 0.17 7.51
C ARG A 39 20.31 -1.16 6.75
N ARG A 40 19.34 -2.01 7.10
CA ARG A 40 19.06 -3.25 6.36
C ARG A 40 18.50 -2.92 4.98
N SER A 41 18.73 -3.79 4.00
CA SER A 41 18.15 -3.65 2.68
C SER A 41 16.69 -4.11 2.73
N ASP A 42 15.77 -3.20 2.51
CA ASP A 42 14.35 -3.52 2.39
C ASP A 42 13.93 -3.39 0.93
N LEU A 43 13.30 -4.44 0.39
CA LEU A 43 12.72 -4.45 -0.94
C LEU A 43 11.33 -3.82 -0.86
N ILE A 44 11.26 -2.52 -1.10
CA ILE A 44 9.98 -1.81 -1.23
C ILE A 44 9.60 -1.88 -2.72
N THR A 45 8.65 -2.73 -3.07
CA THR A 45 7.99 -2.62 -4.37
C THR A 45 7.05 -1.42 -4.28
N PRO A 46 7.25 -0.35 -5.08
CA PRO A 46 6.29 0.73 -5.16
C PRO A 46 5.07 0.18 -5.92
N VAL A 47 4.23 -0.61 -5.24
CA VAL A 47 2.92 -0.99 -5.78
C VAL A 47 2.02 0.21 -5.53
N PRO A 48 1.69 1.01 -6.56
CA PRO A 48 0.76 2.11 -6.37
C PRO A 48 -0.57 1.52 -5.86
N LYS A 49 -1.02 1.98 -4.69
CA LYS A 49 -2.35 1.63 -4.16
C LYS A 49 -3.36 1.99 -5.25
N THR A 50 -4.20 1.03 -5.64
CA THR A 50 -5.18 1.22 -6.73
C THR A 50 -6.08 2.40 -6.39
N LYS A 51 -6.05 3.48 -7.18
CA LYS A 51 -6.85 4.70 -6.94
C LYS A 51 -8.36 4.45 -6.90
N LYS A 52 -8.83 3.37 -7.53
CA LYS A 52 -10.22 2.91 -7.48
C LYS A 52 -10.34 1.71 -6.55
N GLN A 53 -10.39 1.94 -5.24
CA GLN A 53 -11.09 0.99 -4.40
C GLN A 53 -12.58 1.17 -4.67
N ARG A 54 -13.14 0.34 -5.56
CA ARG A 54 -14.58 0.10 -5.53
C ARG A 54 -14.83 -0.42 -4.12
N LYS A 55 -15.47 0.38 -3.26
CA LYS A 55 -16.09 -0.14 -2.04
C LYS A 55 -16.79 -1.42 -2.49
N SER A 56 -16.46 -2.54 -1.85
CA SER A 56 -17.21 -3.77 -2.04
C SER A 56 -18.68 -3.44 -1.73
N GLN A 57 -19.44 -3.04 -2.75
CA GLN A 57 -20.84 -3.36 -2.78
C GLN A 57 -20.81 -4.87 -2.80
N LYS A 58 -21.05 -5.48 -1.64
CA LYS A 58 -21.38 -6.90 -1.55
C LYS A 58 -22.41 -7.12 -2.65
N GLN A 59 -22.00 -7.79 -3.73
CA GLN A 59 -22.90 -8.10 -4.81
C GLN A 59 -24.05 -8.88 -4.17
N GLY A 60 -25.24 -8.29 -4.17
CA GLY A 60 -26.44 -8.97 -3.70
C GLY A 60 -26.61 -10.25 -4.50
N ALA A 61 -27.02 -11.33 -3.83
CA ALA A 61 -27.28 -12.60 -4.49
C ALA A 61 -28.29 -12.36 -5.62
N LEU A 62 -27.92 -12.75 -6.84
CA LEU A 62 -28.85 -12.78 -7.96
C LEU A 62 -29.77 -13.98 -7.74
N LEU A 63 -31.00 -13.72 -7.30
CA LEU A 63 -32.05 -14.73 -7.27
C LEU A 63 -32.49 -14.95 -8.73
N LEU A 64 -31.79 -15.85 -9.42
CA LEU A 64 -32.21 -16.33 -10.73
C LEU A 64 -33.38 -17.30 -10.48
N GLY A 65 -34.60 -16.78 -10.54
CA GLY A 65 -35.80 -17.59 -10.47
C GLY A 65 -35.73 -18.63 -11.57
N ALA A 66 -35.83 -19.90 -11.20
CA ALA A 66 -36.00 -20.98 -12.15
C ALA A 66 -37.30 -20.72 -12.91
N ASP A 67 -37.13 -20.50 -14.20
CA ASP A 67 -38.11 -20.41 -15.27
C ASP A 67 -38.86 -21.74 -15.47
N ASP A 68 -39.41 -22.29 -14.40
CA ASP A 68 -40.32 -23.43 -14.48
C ASP A 68 -41.75 -22.91 -14.43
N GLU A 69 -42.47 -23.03 -15.56
CA GLU A 69 -43.91 -22.74 -15.78
C GLU A 69 -44.28 -21.55 -16.70
N LEU A 70 -43.67 -21.44 -17.87
CA LEU A 70 -44.31 -20.75 -19.01
C LEU A 70 -44.47 -21.68 -20.22
N ALA A 71 -45.20 -22.79 -20.05
CA ALA A 71 -45.80 -23.52 -21.16
C ALA A 71 -46.99 -24.39 -20.73
N SER A 72 -48.22 -23.90 -20.96
CA SER A 72 -49.47 -24.62 -21.27
C SER A 72 -50.62 -23.63 -21.06
N GLU A 73 -51.66 -23.48 -21.88
CA GLU A 73 -52.15 -24.15 -23.09
C GLU A 73 -53.09 -23.13 -23.75
N GLU A 74 -53.15 -23.09 -25.08
CA GLU A 74 -54.22 -22.38 -25.80
C GLU A 74 -55.53 -23.14 -25.54
N LEU A 75 -56.55 -22.50 -24.97
CA LEU A 75 -57.91 -23.04 -24.91
C LEU A 75 -58.80 -22.31 -25.92
N VAL A 76 -59.30 -23.12 -26.85
CA VAL A 76 -60.38 -22.90 -27.83
C VAL A 76 -61.65 -22.35 -27.19
#